data_AF-A0A7S2AFD0-F1
#
_entry.id   AF-A0A7S2AFD0-F1
#
_cell.length_a   1.000
_cell.length_b   1.000
_cell.length_c   1.000
_cell.angle_alpha   90.00
_cell.angle_beta   90.00
_cell.angle_gamma   90.00
#
_symmetry.space_group_name_H-M   'P 1'
#
loop_
_entity.id
_entity.type
_entity.pdbx_description
1 polymer ?
#
loop_
_entity_poly.entity_id
_entity_poly.type
_entity_poly.pdbx_seq_one_letter_code
_entity_poly.pdbx_strand_id
1 'polypeptide(L)'
;SSPEEIEKLVKSARVVVDFSGPMFQIGSVVAEACVKAGTHYVDTSAYEGDVLAARAAREKLHGEAVKKGVSLVFFCSAYPVQVDFGVWMSVQFVQRKYGVP
;
A
#
# COMPACT_ATOMS: atom_id res chain seq x y z
N SER A 1 -1.16 -11.12 -17.07
CA SER A 1 -1.22 -12.34 -16.26
C SER A 1 -2.67 -12.70 -16.03
N SER A 2 -2.99 -13.99 -15.98
CA SER A 2 -4.33 -14.43 -15.62
C SER A 2 -4.57 -14.28 -14.11
N PRO A 3 -5.84 -14.18 -13.65
CA PRO A 3 -6.15 -14.16 -12.23
C PRO A 3 -5.60 -15.39 -11.48
N GLU A 4 -5.59 -16.57 -12.11
CA GLU A 4 -5.07 -17.80 -11.50
C GLU A 4 -3.55 -17.73 -11.27
N GLU A 5 -2.80 -17.14 -12.21
CA GLU A 5 -1.36 -16.94 -12.06
C GLU A 5 -1.04 -16.00 -10.90
N ILE A 6 -1.81 -14.91 -10.77
CA ILE A 6 -1.66 -13.95 -9.66
C ILE A 6 -2.01 -14.64 -8.34
N GLU A 7 -3.10 -15.40 -8.26
CA GLU A 7 -3.45 -16.13 -7.04
C GLU A 7 -2.37 -17.13 -6.61
N LYS A 8 -1.75 -17.83 -7.57
CA LYS A 8 -0.67 -18.77 -7.28
C LYS A 8 0.57 -18.04 -6.76
N LEU A 9 0.89 -16.88 -7.34
CA LEU A 9 2.01 -16.03 -6.93
C LEU A 9 1.80 -15.49 -5.52
N VAL A 10 0.64 -14.90 -5.21
CA VAL A 10 0.42 -14.29 -3.89
C VAL A 10 0.41 -15.34 -2.77
N LYS A 11 -0.09 -16.56 -3.04
CA LYS A 11 -0.12 -17.66 -2.04
C LYS A 11 1.26 -18.25 -1.75
N SER A 12 2.25 -18.07 -2.63
CA SER A 12 3.60 -18.59 -2.42
C SER A 12 4.51 -17.63 -1.63
N ALA A 13 4.03 -16.44 -1.29
CA ALA A 13 4.80 -15.40 -0.62
C ALA A 13 4.15 -14.96 0.70
N ARG A 14 4.97 -14.42 1.61
CA ARG A 14 4.50 -13.72 2.83
C ARG A 14 4.20 -12.25 2.58
N VAL A 15 4.97 -11.65 1.67
CA VAL A 15 4.87 -10.25 1.25
C VAL A 15 5.04 -10.20 -0.26
N VAL A 16 4.18 -9.46 -0.94
CA VAL A 16 4.29 -9.14 -2.36
C VAL A 16 4.65 -7.67 -2.50
N VAL A 17 5.71 -7.40 -3.28
CA VAL A 17 6.10 -6.06 -3.68
C VAL A 17 5.68 -5.86 -5.13
N ASP A 18 4.69 -4.98 -5.33
CA ASP A 18 4.09 -4.72 -6.63
C ASP A 18 4.73 -3.50 -7.28
N PHE A 19 5.42 -3.76 -8.40
CA PHE A 19 6.04 -2.75 -9.26
C PHE A 19 5.19 -2.46 -10.51
N SER A 20 3.99 -3.03 -10.61
CA SER A 20 3.07 -2.75 -11.70
C SER A 20 2.45 -1.36 -11.54
N GLY A 21 1.78 -0.91 -12.59
CA GLY A 21 1.10 0.37 -12.61
C GLY A 21 1.04 0.96 -14.01
N PRO A 22 0.39 2.13 -14.17
CA PRO A 22 -0.24 2.92 -13.10
C PRO A 22 -1.49 2.28 -12.48
N MET A 23 -1.67 2.40 -11.16
CA MET A 23 -2.78 1.74 -10.43
C MET A 23 -4.15 2.28 -10.81
N PHE A 24 -4.24 3.54 -11.23
CA PHE A 24 -5.50 4.08 -11.75
C PHE A 24 -5.97 3.43 -13.06
N GLN A 25 -5.09 2.72 -13.78
CA GLN A 25 -5.45 1.99 -15.00
C GLN A 25 -5.72 0.52 -14.74
N ILE A 26 -4.88 -0.12 -13.92
CA ILE A 26 -4.95 -1.57 -13.70
C ILE A 26 -5.76 -1.97 -12.46
N GLY A 27 -6.09 -1.00 -11.59
CA GLY A 27 -6.84 -1.21 -10.36
C GLY A 27 -6.03 -1.94 -9.28
N SER A 28 -6.75 -2.42 -8.25
CA SER A 28 -6.20 -3.07 -7.06
C SER A 28 -6.10 -4.60 -7.15
N VAL A 29 -5.98 -5.17 -8.34
CA VAL A 29 -6.11 -6.63 -8.56
C VAL A 29 -5.12 -7.44 -7.70
N VAL A 30 -3.86 -7.02 -7.61
CA VAL A 30 -2.84 -7.72 -6.82
C VAL A 30 -3.08 -7.54 -5.33
N ALA A 31 -3.43 -6.33 -4.87
CA ALA A 31 -3.78 -6.06 -3.48
C ALA A 31 -5.00 -6.88 -3.03
N GLU A 32 -6.03 -7.00 -3.87
CA GLU A 32 -7.22 -7.84 -3.62
C GLU A 32 -6.85 -9.31 -3.48
N ALA A 33 -6.01 -9.83 -4.38
CA ALA A 33 -5.52 -11.19 -4.31
C ALA A 33 -4.69 -11.44 -3.03
N CYS A 34 -3.87 -10.48 -2.62
CA CYS A 34 -3.08 -10.53 -1.38
C CYS A 34 -3.98 -10.62 -0.14
N VAL A 35 -4.99 -9.73 -0.03
CA VAL A 35 -5.96 -9.79 1.07
C VAL A 35 -6.72 -11.12 1.07
N LYS A 36 -7.14 -11.61 -0.10
CA LYS A 36 -7.83 -12.91 -0.22
C LYS A 36 -6.95 -14.05 0.32
N ALA A 37 -5.67 -14.05 -0.03
CA ALA A 37 -4.70 -15.09 0.32
C ALA A 37 -4.13 -14.98 1.75
N GLY A 38 -4.27 -13.83 2.42
CA GLY A 38 -3.61 -13.59 3.71
C GLY A 38 -2.15 -13.12 3.57
N THR A 39 -1.78 -12.61 2.40
CA THR A 39 -0.42 -12.17 2.06
C THR A 39 -0.31 -10.66 2.22
N HIS A 40 0.80 -10.16 2.75
CA HIS A 40 1.04 -8.72 2.85
C HIS A 40 1.35 -8.10 1.48
N TYR A 41 1.02 -6.83 1.32
CA TYR A 41 1.20 -6.12 0.05
C TYR A 41 1.90 -4.78 0.27
N VAL A 42 2.84 -4.49 -0.60
CA VAL A 42 3.52 -3.20 -0.72
C VAL A 42 3.57 -2.83 -2.19
N ASP A 43 3.35 -1.56 -2.55
CA ASP A 43 3.56 -1.10 -3.93
C ASP A 43 4.43 0.14 -4.04
N THR A 44 4.89 0.41 -5.26
CA THR A 44 5.66 1.60 -5.62
C THR A 44 4.80 2.64 -6.35
N SER A 45 3.50 2.73 -6.03
CA SER A 45 2.61 3.73 -6.64
C SER A 45 3.22 5.12 -6.57
N ALA A 46 3.17 5.84 -7.69
CA ALA A 46 3.83 7.14 -7.83
C ALA A 46 3.15 8.07 -8.84
N TYR A 47 2.13 7.59 -9.56
CA TYR A 47 1.42 8.41 -10.53
C TYR A 47 0.35 9.26 -9.84
N GLU A 48 0.08 10.46 -10.36
CA GLU A 48 -0.89 11.39 -9.76
C GLU A 48 -2.27 10.76 -9.55
N GLY A 49 -2.76 9.99 -10.52
CA GLY A 49 -4.03 9.26 -10.43
C GLY A 49 -4.04 8.12 -9.39
N ASP A 50 -2.88 7.64 -8.95
CA ASP A 50 -2.80 6.53 -8.00
C ASP A 50 -3.30 6.94 -6.61
N VAL A 51 -3.33 8.23 -6.28
CA VAL A 51 -3.86 8.73 -5.00
C VAL A 51 -5.32 8.32 -4.82
N LEU A 52 -6.14 8.50 -5.85
CA LEU A 52 -7.55 8.12 -5.83
C LEU A 52 -7.72 6.60 -5.92
N ALA A 53 -6.90 5.91 -6.72
CA ALA A 53 -6.92 4.45 -6.83
C ALA A 53 -6.59 3.78 -5.49
N ALA A 54 -5.53 4.23 -4.81
CA ALA A 54 -5.14 3.72 -3.51
C ALA A 54 -6.19 4.04 -2.42
N ARG A 55 -6.84 5.21 -2.49
CA ARG A 55 -7.97 5.52 -1.59
C ARG A 55 -9.11 4.52 -1.78
N ALA A 56 -9.55 4.29 -3.01
CA ALA A 56 -10.62 3.36 -3.33
C ALA A 56 -10.24 1.92 -2.89
N ALA A 57 -9.00 1.51 -3.14
CA ALA A 57 -8.48 0.21 -2.70
C ALA A 57 -8.51 0.08 -1.17
N ARG A 58 -8.06 1.10 -0.43
CA ARG A 58 -8.11 1.10 1.05
C ARG A 58 -9.54 1.01 1.56
N GLU A 59 -10.46 1.83 1.06
CA GLU A 59 -11.86 1.83 1.47
C GLU A 59 -12.51 0.45 1.24
N LYS A 60 -12.21 -0.18 0.10
CA LYS A 60 -12.70 -1.53 -0.25
C LYS A 60 -12.09 -2.64 0.62
N LEU A 61 -10.79 -2.58 0.88
CA LEU A 61 -10.02 -3.72 1.41
C LEU A 61 -9.75 -3.68 2.91
N HIS A 62 -9.78 -2.50 3.53
CA HIS A 62 -9.33 -2.31 4.92
C HIS A 62 -10.02 -3.27 5.89
N GLY A 63 -11.35 -3.40 5.80
CA GLY A 63 -12.11 -4.25 6.72
C GLY A 63 -11.72 -5.74 6.67
N GLU A 64 -11.46 -6.28 5.48
CA GLU A 64 -11.03 -7.68 5.34
C GLU A 64 -9.55 -7.86 5.70
N ALA A 65 -8.70 -6.90 5.30
CA ALA A 65 -7.29 -6.91 5.63
C ALA A 65 -7.07 -6.94 7.16
N VAL A 66 -7.80 -6.12 7.92
CA VAL A 66 -7.76 -6.12 9.39
C VAL A 66 -8.18 -7.46 9.97
N LYS A 67 -9.30 -8.04 9.49
CA LYS A 67 -9.79 -9.35 9.97
C LYS A 67 -8.76 -10.47 9.75
N LYS A 68 -7.98 -10.40 8.68
CA LYS A 68 -6.97 -11.39 8.32
C LYS A 68 -5.56 -11.08 8.84
N GLY A 69 -5.36 -9.93 9.48
CA GLY A 69 -4.03 -9.49 9.90
C GLY A 69 -3.09 -9.16 8.74
N VAL A 70 -3.64 -8.73 7.61
CA VAL A 70 -2.87 -8.38 6.40
C VAL A 70 -2.53 -6.88 6.41
N SER A 71 -1.26 -6.55 6.28
CA SER A 71 -0.80 -5.18 6.03
C SER A 71 -0.82 -4.84 4.54
N LEU A 72 -1.40 -3.68 4.21
CA LEU A 72 -1.38 -3.08 2.88
C LEU A 72 -0.64 -1.74 2.97
N VAL A 73 0.46 -1.59 2.24
CA VAL A 73 1.27 -0.36 2.21
C VAL A 73 1.32 0.18 0.79
N PHE A 74 0.78 1.36 0.57
CA PHE A 74 0.74 2.04 -0.73
C PHE A 74 1.81 3.14 -0.75
N PHE A 75 2.26 3.53 -1.96
CA PHE A 75 3.21 4.63 -2.17
C PHE A 75 4.60 4.40 -1.57
N CYS A 76 5.03 3.15 -1.51
CA CYS A 76 6.33 2.77 -0.95
C CYS A 76 7.50 2.94 -1.94
N SER A 77 7.46 3.99 -2.78
CA SER A 77 8.56 4.34 -3.68
C SER A 77 9.55 5.31 -3.03
N ALA A 78 10.73 5.49 -3.64
CA ALA A 78 11.83 6.25 -3.04
C ALA A 78 11.45 7.71 -2.71
N TYR A 79 10.59 8.35 -3.51
CA TYR A 79 10.23 9.76 -3.31
C TYR A 79 9.14 9.96 -2.24
N PRO A 80 7.95 9.33 -2.30
CA PRO A 80 6.88 9.58 -1.33
C PRO A 80 7.25 9.15 0.09
N VAL A 81 7.92 8.01 0.27
CA VAL A 81 8.33 7.51 1.58
C VAL A 81 9.26 8.49 2.29
N GLN A 82 10.22 9.05 1.57
CA GLN A 82 11.18 10.01 2.14
C GLN A 82 10.47 11.29 2.59
N VAL A 83 9.49 11.77 1.82
CA VAL A 83 8.71 12.96 2.15
C VAL A 83 7.82 12.71 3.38
N ASP A 84 7.13 11.58 3.44
CA ASP A 84 6.29 11.19 4.59
C ASP A 84 7.10 11.12 5.89
N PHE A 85 8.27 10.46 5.85
CA PHE A 85 9.19 10.44 6.99
C PHE A 85 9.71 11.82 7.34
N GLY A 86 10.03 12.66 6.34
CA GLY A 86 10.48 14.03 6.56
C GLY A 86 9.44 14.86 7.31
N VAL A 87 8.17 14.79 6.89
CA VAL A 87 7.06 15.47 7.56
C VAL A 87 6.88 14.91 8.97
N TRP A 88 6.81 13.59 9.12
CA TRP A 88 6.63 12.94 10.41
C TRP A 88 7.74 13.32 11.40
N MET A 89 9.01 13.25 10.99
CA MET A 89 10.16 13.65 11.81
C MET A 89 10.12 15.13 12.19
N SER A 90 9.70 16.00 11.27
CA SER A 90 9.59 17.44 11.50
C SER A 90 8.50 17.76 12.54
N VAL A 91 7.33 17.14 12.42
CA VAL A 91 6.24 17.26 13.40
C VAL A 91 6.72 16.75 14.77
N GLN A 92 7.31 15.57 14.80
CA GLN A 92 7.87 14.98 16.02
C GLN A 92 8.94 15.87 16.68
N PHE A 93 9.81 16.51 15.90
CA PHE A 93 10.78 17.45 16.41
C PHE A 93 10.11 18.68 17.04
N VAL A 94 9.14 19.27 16.35
CA VAL A 94 8.41 20.45 16.81
C VAL A 94 7.64 20.15 18.10
N GLN A 95 6.93 19.02 18.17
CA GLN A 95 6.23 18.54 19.36
C GLN A 95 7.19 18.39 20.55
N ARG A 96 8.32 17.70 20.35
CA ARG A 96 9.31 17.47 21.42
C ARG A 96 10.02 18.74 21.88
N LYS A 97 10.31 19.67 20.98
CA LYS A 97 11.10 20.88 21.29
C LYS A 97 10.26 22.00 21.87
N TYR A 98 9.03 22.18 21.39
CA TYR A 98 8.19 23.32 21.74
C TYR A 98 6.92 22.94 22.52
N GLY A 99 6.66 21.65 22.76
CA GLY A 99 5.50 21.19 23.53
C GLY A 99 4.15 21.49 22.86
N VAL A 100 4.16 21.73 21.54
CA VAL A 100 2.96 21.98 20.76
C VAL A 100 2.36 20.65 20.27
N PRO A 101 1.04 20.58 20.04
CA PRO A 101 0.39 19.41 19.46
C PRO A 101 0.95 19.02 18.10
#